data_AF-A0A6J8EIF7-F1
#
_entry.id   AF-A0A6J8EIF7-F1
#
_cell.length_a   1.000
_cell.length_b   1.000
_cell.length_c   1.000
_cell.angle_alpha   90.00
_cell.angle_beta   90.00
_cell.angle_gamma   90.00
#
_symmetry.space_group_name_H-M   'P 1'
#
loop_
_entity.id
_entity.type
_entity.pdbx_description
1 polymer ?
#
loop_
_entity_poly.entity_id
_entity_poly.type
_entity_poly.pdbx_seq_one_letter_code
_entity_poly.pdbx_strand_id
1 'polypeptide(L)'
;MGNIGTIKDNRRFFPIHQLCSSMTEIICRVLPAVHALSGCDTTSSLFGIGKKSVYKVLKDSALDFSDLYNLGDSDTETAISCSRRFVARLYDQKKKYASCHQDINKLQVKLATSKDSSLVRLPPLKRRFDSISFVPHFRPKFGMLPVLQNHPFLHH
;
A
#
# COMPACT_ATOMS: atom_id res chain seq x y z
N MET A 1 18.03 -53.07 -1.64
CA MET A 1 17.04 -52.32 -2.45
C MET A 1 16.36 -51.29 -1.56
N GLY A 2 16.27 -50.03 -2.03
CA GLY A 2 15.34 -49.01 -1.50
C GLY A 2 15.95 -47.89 -0.65
N ASN A 3 16.65 -46.92 -1.27
CA ASN A 3 16.80 -45.59 -0.66
C ASN A 3 15.56 -44.78 -1.00
N ILE A 4 14.67 -44.58 -0.02
CA ILE A 4 13.55 -43.63 -0.12
C ILE A 4 14.15 -42.24 -0.02
N GLY A 5 14.03 -41.45 -1.09
CA GLY A 5 14.71 -40.17 -1.24
C GLY A 5 14.41 -39.20 -0.10
N THR A 6 15.46 -38.59 0.46
CA THR A 6 15.35 -37.50 1.43
C THR A 6 14.99 -36.20 0.70
N ILE A 7 13.70 -35.95 0.51
CA ILE A 7 13.22 -34.64 0.03
C ILE A 7 13.35 -33.64 1.18
N LYS A 8 14.24 -32.66 1.05
CA LYS A 8 14.32 -31.52 2.00
C LYS A 8 13.23 -30.51 1.64
N ASP A 9 12.30 -30.28 2.56
CA ASP A 9 11.34 -29.19 2.44
C ASP A 9 12.03 -27.85 2.73
N ASN A 10 12.23 -27.04 1.67
CA ASN A 10 12.84 -25.71 1.73
C ASN A 10 11.80 -24.58 1.82
N ARG A 11 10.54 -24.88 2.16
CA ARG A 11 9.51 -23.85 2.33
C ARG A 11 9.89 -22.92 3.48
N ARG A 12 9.77 -21.62 3.22
CA ARG A 12 9.92 -20.58 4.24
C ARG A 12 8.59 -20.42 4.97
N PHE A 13 8.59 -20.68 6.27
CA PHE A 13 7.45 -20.39 7.14
C PHE A 13 7.41 -18.89 7.48
N PHE A 14 6.28 -18.24 7.21
CA PHE A 14 6.06 -16.83 7.51
C PHE A 14 4.91 -16.68 8.52
N PRO A 15 5.20 -16.53 9.83
CA PRO A 15 4.17 -16.33 10.84
C PRO A 15 3.54 -14.93 10.70
N ILE A 16 2.40 -14.86 10.02
CA ILE A 16 1.70 -13.59 9.74
C ILE A 16 1.40 -12.82 11.03
N HIS A 17 1.03 -13.51 12.11
CA HIS A 17 0.78 -12.88 13.40
C HIS A 17 2.01 -12.12 13.94
N GLN A 18 3.22 -12.69 13.82
CA GLN A 18 4.46 -12.03 14.25
C GLN A 18 4.78 -10.83 13.35
N LEU A 19 4.52 -10.94 12.05
CA LEU A 19 4.69 -9.82 11.12
C LEU A 19 3.76 -8.66 11.48
N CYS A 20 2.48 -8.95 11.74
CA CYS A 20 1.52 -7.94 12.18
C CYS A 20 1.94 -7.32 13.52
N SER A 21 2.41 -8.11 14.49
CA SER A 21 2.94 -7.60 15.77
C SER A 21 4.17 -6.71 15.62
N SER A 22 4.94 -6.86 14.53
CA SER A 22 6.11 -6.02 14.23
C SER A 22 5.77 -4.71 13.52
N MET A 23 4.51 -4.55 13.09
CA MET A 23 4.00 -3.39 12.35
C MET A 23 3.04 -2.58 13.23
N THR A 24 2.83 -1.31 12.88
CA THR A 24 1.76 -0.53 13.52
C THR A 24 0.39 -0.93 12.96
N GLU A 25 -0.66 -0.76 13.76
CA GLU A 25 -2.02 -1.10 13.34
C GLU A 25 -2.44 -0.37 12.05
N ILE A 26 -2.10 0.92 11.93
CA ILE A 26 -2.39 1.70 10.70
C ILE A 26 -1.71 1.06 9.49
N ILE A 27 -0.44 0.68 9.60
CA ILE A 27 0.29 0.04 8.49
C ILE A 27 -0.40 -1.26 8.07
N CYS A 28 -0.80 -2.10 9.03
CA CYS A 28 -1.54 -3.33 8.75
C CYS A 28 -2.85 -3.06 8.01
N ARG A 29 -3.59 -2.03 8.41
CA ARG A 29 -4.88 -1.67 7.81
C ARG A 29 -4.76 -1.11 6.39
N VAL A 30 -3.73 -0.32 6.10
CA VAL A 30 -3.58 0.34 4.78
C VAL A 30 -2.72 -0.44 3.79
N LEU A 31 -1.92 -1.41 4.25
CA LEU A 31 -1.08 -2.27 3.38
C LEU A 31 -1.85 -2.87 2.19
N PRO A 32 -3.07 -3.41 2.39
CA PRO A 32 -3.88 -3.98 1.33
C PRO A 32 -4.17 -2.96 0.20
N ALA A 33 -4.61 -1.75 0.54
CA ALA A 33 -4.85 -0.67 -0.40
C ALA A 33 -3.56 -0.21 -1.10
N VAL A 34 -2.45 -0.08 -0.34
CA VAL A 34 -1.14 0.29 -0.88
C VAL A 34 -0.62 -0.75 -1.88
N HIS A 35 -0.85 -2.03 -1.62
CA HIS A 35 -0.50 -3.11 -2.54
C HIS A 35 -1.28 -3.00 -3.86
N ALA A 36 -2.59 -2.75 -3.78
CA ALA A 36 -3.44 -2.55 -4.96
C ALA A 36 -3.04 -1.30 -5.77
N LEU A 37 -2.64 -0.20 -5.11
CA LEU A 37 -2.24 1.04 -5.79
C LEU A 37 -0.86 0.97 -6.45
N SER A 38 0.08 0.24 -5.83
CA SER A 38 1.47 0.18 -6.30
C SER A 38 1.77 -0.98 -7.26
N GLY A 39 0.85 -1.94 -7.36
CA GLY A 39 0.91 -3.09 -8.24
C GLY A 39 0.73 -4.41 -7.50
N CYS A 40 -0.32 -5.15 -7.87
CA CYS A 40 -0.66 -6.50 -7.46
C CYS A 40 -0.72 -7.44 -8.67
N ASP A 41 -1.14 -8.69 -8.49
CA ASP A 41 -1.25 -9.65 -9.61
C ASP A 41 -2.18 -9.17 -10.74
N THR A 42 -3.15 -8.31 -10.42
CA THR A 42 -4.13 -7.76 -11.38
C THR A 42 -3.86 -6.30 -11.78
N THR A 43 -2.90 -5.62 -11.15
CA THR A 43 -2.58 -4.22 -11.45
C THR A 43 -1.09 -4.07 -11.77
N SER A 44 -0.77 -3.43 -12.89
CA SER A 44 0.63 -3.23 -13.28
C SER A 44 1.39 -2.41 -12.23
N SER A 45 2.65 -2.79 -11.98
CA SER A 45 3.53 -2.03 -11.09
C SER A 45 3.82 -0.63 -11.61
N LEU A 46 4.00 0.32 -10.69
CA LEU A 46 4.48 1.67 -11.02
C LEU A 46 5.94 1.61 -11.52
N PHE A 47 6.19 2.18 -12.70
CA PHE A 47 7.52 2.15 -13.33
C PHE A 47 8.57 2.83 -12.44
N GLY A 48 9.68 2.13 -12.18
CA GLY A 48 10.78 2.64 -11.37
C GLY A 48 10.51 2.72 -9.85
N ILE A 49 9.33 2.26 -9.37
CA ILE A 49 8.96 2.28 -7.95
C ILE A 49 8.78 0.84 -7.46
N GLY A 50 9.76 0.35 -6.69
CA GLY A 50 9.71 -1.00 -6.11
C GLY A 50 8.97 -1.08 -4.78
N LYS A 51 8.48 -2.27 -4.40
CA LYS A 51 7.72 -2.50 -3.15
C LYS A 51 8.45 -2.03 -1.88
N LYS A 52 9.79 -2.12 -1.84
CA LYS A 52 10.60 -1.60 -0.73
C LYS A 52 10.52 -0.07 -0.60
N SER A 53 10.51 0.64 -1.72
CA SER A 53 10.36 2.10 -1.74
C SER A 53 8.94 2.51 -1.32
N VAL A 54 7.92 1.79 -1.82
CA VAL A 54 6.52 1.97 -1.41
C VAL A 54 6.36 1.80 0.10
N TYR A 55 6.89 0.70 0.64
CA TYR A 55 6.83 0.42 2.07
C TYR A 55 7.59 1.46 2.90
N LYS A 56 8.73 1.97 2.40
CA LYS A 56 9.45 3.07 3.05
C LYS A 56 8.60 4.33 3.13
N VAL A 57 7.99 4.76 2.03
CA VAL A 57 7.09 5.92 2.01
C VAL A 57 5.91 5.73 2.96
N LEU A 58 5.31 4.53 2.97
CA LEU A 58 4.24 4.22 3.90
C LEU A 58 4.72 4.32 5.36
N LYS A 59 5.87 3.73 5.70
CA LYS A 59 6.42 3.74 7.06
C LYS A 59 6.76 5.15 7.54
N ASP A 60 7.28 6.00 6.65
CA ASP A 60 7.70 7.38 6.98
C ASP A 60 6.51 8.31 7.28
N SER A 61 5.31 8.01 6.76
CA SER A 61 4.14 8.90 6.87
C SER A 61 2.82 8.13 6.87
N ALA A 62 2.73 7.06 7.67
CA ALA A 62 1.58 6.16 7.64
C ALA A 62 0.27 6.85 8.06
N LEU A 63 0.35 7.75 9.04
CA LEU A 63 -0.81 8.50 9.56
C LEU A 63 -1.39 9.45 8.50
N ASP A 64 -0.55 10.02 7.63
CA ASP A 64 -1.00 10.93 6.55
C ASP A 64 -1.86 10.21 5.50
N PHE A 65 -1.85 8.87 5.52
CA PHE A 65 -2.53 8.01 4.56
C PHE A 65 -3.50 7.03 5.23
N SER A 66 -3.96 7.31 6.45
CA SER A 66 -4.89 6.43 7.17
C SER A 66 -6.16 6.17 6.35
N ASP A 67 -6.68 7.18 5.65
CA ASP A 67 -7.92 7.08 4.87
C ASP A 67 -7.87 6.04 3.75
N LEU A 68 -6.68 5.54 3.38
CA LEU A 68 -6.53 4.39 2.47
C LEU A 68 -7.20 3.12 3.00
N TYR A 69 -7.41 2.98 4.32
CA TYR A 69 -8.09 1.80 4.86
C TYR A 69 -9.53 1.66 4.34
N ASN A 70 -10.16 2.78 3.95
CA ASN A 70 -11.54 2.79 3.43
C ASN A 70 -11.62 2.46 1.94
N LEU A 71 -10.48 2.36 1.24
CA LEU A 71 -10.42 2.06 -0.19
C LEU A 71 -10.88 0.62 -0.43
N GLY A 72 -11.97 0.45 -1.21
CA GLY A 72 -12.59 -0.84 -1.52
C GLY A 72 -13.88 -1.16 -0.73
N ASP A 73 -14.04 -0.63 0.49
CA ASP A 73 -15.26 -0.83 1.29
C ASP A 73 -16.31 0.26 1.02
N SER A 74 -15.84 1.50 0.93
CA SER A 74 -16.65 2.67 0.63
C SER A 74 -15.70 3.66 -0.02
N ASP A 75 -15.58 3.60 -1.35
CA ASP A 75 -14.71 4.46 -2.16
C ASP A 75 -15.16 5.93 -2.08
N THR A 76 -14.92 6.53 -0.92
CA THR A 76 -15.22 7.92 -0.62
C THR A 76 -14.22 8.82 -1.34
N GLU A 77 -14.64 10.04 -1.67
CA GLU A 77 -13.71 11.04 -2.26
C GLU A 77 -12.50 11.26 -1.35
N THR A 78 -12.63 11.09 -0.03
CA THR A 78 -11.51 11.12 0.93
C THR A 78 -10.49 10.02 0.65
N ALA A 79 -10.93 8.75 0.53
CA ALA A 79 -10.04 7.62 0.24
C ALA A 79 -9.39 7.72 -1.15
N ILE A 80 -10.16 8.16 -2.15
CA ILE A 80 -9.66 8.38 -3.52
C ILE A 80 -8.65 9.53 -3.55
N SER A 81 -8.96 10.65 -2.88
CA SER A 81 -8.03 11.78 -2.73
C SER A 81 -6.75 11.38 -2.00
N CYS A 82 -6.87 10.60 -0.92
CA CYS A 82 -5.75 10.04 -0.20
C CYS A 82 -4.88 9.12 -1.10
N SER A 83 -5.50 8.32 -1.96
CA SER A 83 -4.82 7.47 -2.95
C SER A 83 -4.01 8.29 -3.95
N ARG A 84 -4.59 9.38 -4.48
CA ARG A 84 -3.90 10.30 -5.40
C ARG A 84 -2.68 10.94 -4.71
N ARG A 85 -2.83 11.40 -3.46
CA ARG A 85 -1.74 11.97 -2.66
C ARG A 85 -0.64 10.96 -2.37
N PHE A 86 -1.00 9.73 -2.04
CA PHE A 86 -0.05 8.64 -1.80
C PHE A 86 0.76 8.34 -3.07
N VAL A 87 0.12 8.20 -4.22
CA VAL A 87 0.82 7.98 -5.49
C VAL A 87 1.69 9.19 -5.85
N ALA A 88 1.21 10.42 -5.68
CA ALA A 88 2.03 11.62 -5.89
C ALA A 88 3.31 11.59 -5.03
N ARG A 89 3.20 11.18 -3.77
CA ARG A 89 4.33 11.01 -2.84
C ARG A 89 5.32 9.92 -3.30
N LEU A 90 4.84 8.84 -3.92
CA LEU A 90 5.69 7.77 -4.49
C LEU A 90 6.54 8.25 -5.68
N TYR A 91 6.00 9.15 -6.51
CA TYR A 91 6.73 9.73 -7.65
C TYR A 91 7.65 10.89 -7.24
N ASP A 92 7.39 11.54 -6.11
CA ASP A 92 8.26 12.58 -5.54
C ASP A 92 8.73 12.21 -4.12
N GLN A 93 9.49 11.11 -4.04
CA GLN A 93 10.04 10.58 -2.78
C GLN A 93 10.97 11.56 -2.05
N LYS A 94 11.64 12.44 -2.80
CA LYS A 94 12.52 13.47 -2.25
C LYS A 94 11.77 14.75 -1.84
N LYS A 95 10.44 14.80 -2.00
CA LYS A 95 9.59 15.95 -1.69
C LYS A 95 10.01 17.24 -2.41
N LYS A 96 10.61 17.13 -3.61
CA LYS A 96 11.07 18.29 -4.40
C LYS A 96 9.90 19.18 -4.84
N TYR A 97 8.74 18.58 -5.05
CA TYR A 97 7.49 19.22 -5.46
C TYR A 97 6.37 18.92 -4.45
N ALA A 98 6.69 18.96 -3.14
CA ALA A 98 5.74 18.67 -2.06
C ALA A 98 4.43 19.47 -2.17
N SER A 99 4.50 20.72 -2.60
CA SER A 99 3.32 21.58 -2.83
C SER A 99 2.37 21.05 -3.90
N CYS A 100 2.83 20.16 -4.78
CA CYS A 100 2.02 19.51 -5.81
C CYS A 100 1.41 18.18 -5.36
N HIS A 101 1.71 17.66 -4.16
CA HIS A 101 1.20 16.34 -3.74
C HIS A 101 -0.32 16.30 -3.57
N GLN A 102 -0.96 17.45 -3.37
CA GLN A 102 -2.42 17.58 -3.32
C GLN A 102 -3.09 17.50 -4.70
N ASP A 103 -2.33 17.67 -5.78
CA ASP A 103 -2.83 17.67 -7.15
C ASP A 103 -1.86 16.92 -8.06
N ILE A 104 -2.16 15.64 -8.26
CA ILE A 104 -1.34 14.73 -9.06
C ILE A 104 -1.17 15.21 -10.52
N ASN A 105 -2.13 15.96 -11.06
CA ASN A 105 -2.01 16.53 -12.41
C ASN A 105 -0.98 17.66 -12.44
N LYS A 106 -0.95 18.53 -11.43
CA LYS A 106 0.11 19.55 -11.29
C LYS A 106 1.49 18.91 -11.16
N LEU A 107 1.60 17.85 -10.36
CA LEU A 107 2.85 17.10 -10.24
C LEU A 107 3.26 16.49 -11.59
N GLN A 108 2.32 15.90 -12.33
CA GLN A 108 2.57 15.33 -13.65
C GLN A 108 3.13 16.38 -14.62
N VAL A 109 2.50 17.55 -14.70
CA VAL A 109 2.97 18.66 -15.56
C VAL A 109 4.37 19.11 -15.16
N LYS A 110 4.65 19.23 -13.85
CA LYS A 110 5.99 19.60 -13.35
C LYS A 110 7.05 18.55 -13.70
N LEU A 111 6.73 17.26 -13.64
CA LEU A 111 7.65 16.20 -14.00
C LEU A 111 7.87 16.13 -15.52
N ALA A 112 6.80 16.29 -16.31
CA ALA A 112 6.87 16.29 -17.77
C ALA A 112 7.66 17.48 -18.35
N THR A 113 7.66 18.61 -17.66
CA THR A 113 8.42 19.82 -18.06
C THR A 113 9.85 19.84 -17.49
N SER A 114 10.24 18.83 -16.73
CA SER A 114 11.60 18.71 -16.16
C SER A 114 12.58 18.07 -17.16
N LYS A 115 13.90 18.20 -16.88
CA LYS A 115 14.95 17.67 -17.77
C LYS A 115 14.93 16.14 -18.00
N ASP A 116 14.19 15.39 -17.19
CA ASP A 116 14.13 13.92 -17.21
C ASP A 116 12.67 13.45 -17.45
N SER A 117 12.12 13.84 -18.60
CA SER A 117 10.69 13.82 -18.93
C SER A 117 10.21 12.53 -19.61
N SER A 118 10.83 11.39 -19.31
CA SER A 118 10.38 10.12 -19.87
C SER A 118 8.92 9.85 -19.51
N LEU A 119 8.07 9.59 -20.51
CA LEU A 119 6.61 9.40 -20.31
C LEU A 119 6.29 8.27 -19.32
N VAL A 120 7.12 7.22 -19.29
CA VAL A 120 6.94 6.10 -18.35
C VAL A 120 7.23 6.48 -16.90
N ARG A 121 7.94 7.58 -16.64
CA ARG A 121 8.26 8.10 -15.30
C ARG A 121 7.22 9.09 -14.78
N LEU A 122 6.16 9.36 -15.55
CA LEU A 122 5.10 10.25 -15.12
C LEU A 122 4.10 9.52 -14.22
N PRO A 123 3.60 10.18 -13.15
CA PRO A 123 2.52 9.63 -12.36
C PRO A 123 1.25 9.49 -13.22
N PRO A 124 0.34 8.58 -12.86
CA PRO A 124 -0.96 8.50 -13.51
C PRO A 124 -1.77 9.80 -13.37
N LEU A 125 -2.64 10.07 -14.35
CA LEU A 125 -3.59 11.20 -14.24
C LEU A 125 -4.64 10.93 -13.16
N LYS A 126 -5.22 12.01 -12.62
CA LYS A 126 -6.36 11.96 -11.69
C LYS A 126 -7.46 11.01 -12.15
N ARG A 127 -7.80 11.01 -13.44
CA ARG A 127 -8.87 10.17 -14.03
C ARG A 127 -8.67 8.68 -13.81
N ARG A 128 -7.42 8.21 -13.70
CA ARG A 128 -7.15 6.78 -13.45
C ARG A 128 -7.68 6.32 -12.08
N PHE A 129 -7.85 7.24 -11.14
CA PHE A 129 -8.39 6.96 -9.82
C PHE A 129 -9.91 6.95 -9.79
N ASP A 130 -10.56 7.65 -10.72
CA ASP A 130 -12.02 7.67 -10.82
C ASP A 130 -12.56 6.30 -11.27
N SER A 131 -11.77 5.56 -12.04
CA SER A 131 -12.05 4.16 -12.44
C SER A 131 -11.69 3.10 -11.38
N ILE A 132 -11.09 3.48 -10.24
CA ILE A 132 -10.79 2.52 -9.15
C ILE A 132 -12.08 2.00 -8.49
N SER A 133 -13.19 2.73 -8.66
CA SER A 133 -14.55 2.32 -8.29
C SER A 133 -15.06 1.03 -8.97
N PHE A 134 -14.24 0.39 -9.82
CA PHE A 134 -14.57 -0.85 -10.52
C PHE A 134 -13.55 -1.98 -10.30
N VAL A 135 -13.05 -2.15 -9.07
CA VAL A 135 -12.34 -3.39 -8.68
C VAL A 135 -13.22 -4.19 -7.70
N PRO A 136 -14.19 -4.99 -8.18
CA PRO A 136 -15.17 -5.68 -7.34
C PRO A 136 -14.59 -6.83 -6.48
N HIS A 137 -13.27 -6.97 -6.36
CA HIS A 137 -12.64 -8.13 -5.73
C HIS A 137 -11.76 -7.83 -4.52
N PHE A 138 -11.64 -6.57 -4.11
CA PHE A 138 -10.89 -6.22 -2.91
C PHE A 138 -11.83 -5.86 -1.76
N ARG A 139 -12.70 -6.81 -1.36
CA ARG A 139 -13.29 -6.82 -0.02
C ARG A 139 -12.38 -7.63 0.89
N PRO A 140 -11.47 -7.03 1.65
CA PRO A 140 -10.86 -7.75 2.75
C PRO A 140 -11.95 -8.04 3.79
N LYS A 141 -12.49 -9.26 3.80
CA LYS A 141 -13.25 -9.77 4.96
C LYS A 141 -12.28 -10.02 6.12
N PHE A 142 -11.62 -8.98 6.63
CA PHE A 142 -11.05 -9.04 7.96
C PHE A 142 -12.21 -8.85 8.93
N GLY A 143 -12.94 -9.94 9.18
CA GLY A 143 -13.83 -10.03 10.33
C GLY A 143 -13.03 -9.64 11.56
N MET A 144 -13.56 -8.70 12.34
CA MET A 144 -13.07 -8.40 13.69
C MET A 144 -12.93 -9.73 14.43
N LEU A 145 -11.69 -10.21 14.60
CA LEU A 145 -11.41 -11.18 15.64
C LEU A 145 -11.54 -10.42 16.96
N PRO A 146 -12.41 -10.84 17.88
CA PRO A 146 -12.52 -10.20 19.17
C PRO A 146 -11.16 -10.30 19.86
N VAL A 147 -10.67 -9.15 20.30
CA VAL A 147 -9.54 -9.03 21.21
C VAL A 147 -9.88 -9.87 22.44
N LEU A 148 -9.23 -11.02 22.60
CA LEU A 148 -9.23 -11.76 23.85
C LEU A 148 -8.58 -10.84 24.90
N GLN A 149 -9.41 -10.20 25.72
CA GLN A 149 -8.98 -9.57 26.95
C GLN A 149 -8.41 -10.66 27.87
N ASN A 150 -7.09 -10.75 27.92
CA ASN A 150 -6.39 -11.47 28.97
C ASN A 150 -6.57 -10.69 30.29
N HIS A 151 -7.46 -11.17 31.15
CA HIS A 151 -7.44 -10.84 32.58
C HIS A 151 -6.34 -11.67 33.27
N PRO A 152 -5.37 -11.06 33.96
CA PRO A 152 -4.49 -11.80 34.85
C PRO A 152 -5.23 -12.12 36.16
N PHE A 153 -5.21 -13.40 36.52
CA PHE A 153 -5.59 -13.90 37.84
C PHE A 153 -4.56 -13.48 38.91
N LEU A 154 -5.09 -13.21 40.11
CA LEU A 154 -4.49 -13.33 41.45
C LEU A 154 -3.46 -12.30 41.92
N HIS A 155 -3.85 -11.52 42.95
CA HIS A 155 -3.20 -11.49 44.27
C HIS A 155 -4.04 -10.64 45.26
N HIS A 156 -4.90 -11.27 46.05
CA HIS A 156 -4.91 -11.30 47.53
C HIS A 156 -6.22 -11.87 48.08
#